data_AF-A0A537D604-F1
#
_entry.id   AF-A0A537D604-F1
#
_cell.length_a   1.000
_cell.length_b   1.000
_cell.length_c   1.000
_cell.angle_alpha   90.00
_cell.angle_beta   90.00
_cell.angle_gamma   90.00
#
_symmetry.space_group_name_H-M   'P 1'
#
loop_
_entity.id
_entity.type
_entity.pdbx_description
1 polymer ?
#
loop_
_entity_poly.entity_id
_entity_poly.type
_entity_poly.pdbx_seq_one_letter_code
_entity_poly.pdbx_strand_id
1 'polypeptide(L)'
;GLVLLAPAFALEALHAPPRWPSAREAAGVLYIGLAASVAAFICWNRGVAVVGANAAGFTLHLLPAFGTLLAMLLLGEAFHAYHAAGFATILAGVVLATRRAGPAQGLR
;
A
#
# COMPACT_ATOMS: atom_id res chain seq x y z
N GLY A 1 5.53 15.70 9.49
CA GLY A 1 4.34 15.80 8.63
C GLY A 1 3.79 17.21 8.63
N LEU A 2 3.13 17.64 9.71
CA LEU A 2 2.43 18.92 9.78
C LEU A 2 3.28 20.14 9.40
N VAL A 3 4.49 20.28 9.98
CA VAL A 3 5.40 21.40 9.67
C VAL A 3 5.79 21.44 8.19
N LEU A 4 5.97 20.28 7.56
CA LEU A 4 6.30 20.16 6.14
C LEU A 4 5.09 20.49 5.24
N LEU A 5 3.87 20.18 5.68
CA LEU A 5 2.64 20.47 4.94
C LEU A 5 2.12 21.89 5.17
N ALA A 6 2.55 22.56 6.25
CA ALA A 6 2.07 23.89 6.62
C ALA A 6 2.28 24.97 5.54
N PRO A 7 3.42 25.04 4.80
CA PRO A 7 3.58 25.99 3.72
C PRO A 7 2.60 25.74 2.57
N ALA A 8 2.42 24.48 2.17
CA ALA A 8 1.48 24.10 1.12
C ALA A 8 0.03 24.44 1.52
N PHE A 9 -0.34 24.15 2.76
CA PHE A 9 -1.65 24.52 3.31
C PHE A 9 -1.85 26.04 3.33
N ALA A 10 -0.83 26.81 3.75
CA ALA A 10 -0.91 28.27 3.75
C ALA A 10 -1.09 28.83 2.33
N LEU A 11 -0.37 28.30 1.33
CA LEU A 11 -0.51 28.70 -0.07
C LEU A 11 -1.90 28.39 -0.64
N GLU A 12 -2.48 27.24 -0.28
CA GLU A 12 -3.84 26.88 -0.70
C GLU A 12 -4.89 27.78 -0.03
N ALA A 13 -4.69 28.10 1.25
CA ALA A 13 -5.57 28.99 2.01
C ALA A 13 -5.63 30.42 1.45
N LEU A 14 -4.64 30.86 0.65
CA LEU A 14 -4.68 32.14 -0.06
C LEU A 14 -5.70 32.16 -1.21
N HIS A 15 -5.98 31.01 -1.81
CA HIS A 15 -6.90 30.89 -2.95
C HIS A 15 -8.28 30.36 -2.55
N ALA A 16 -8.33 29.43 -1.60
CA ALA A 16 -9.55 28.83 -1.10
C ALA A 16 -9.55 28.82 0.43
N PRO A 17 -10.44 29.58 1.11
CA PRO A 17 -10.46 29.62 2.55
C PRO A 17 -10.75 28.22 3.13
N PRO A 18 -10.03 27.80 4.18
CA PRO A 18 -10.20 26.48 4.75
C PRO A 18 -11.62 26.33 5.32
N ARG A 19 -12.23 25.19 5.01
CA ARG A 19 -13.53 24.80 5.55
C ARG A 19 -13.40 23.56 6.41
N TRP A 20 -14.36 23.37 7.31
CA TRP A 20 -14.47 22.11 8.03
C TRP A 20 -14.79 20.96 7.05
N PRO A 21 -14.21 19.76 7.28
CA PRO A 21 -14.51 18.61 6.46
C PRO A 21 -15.97 18.20 6.63
N SER A 22 -16.58 17.79 5.53
CA SER A 22 -17.87 17.10 5.54
C SER A 22 -17.76 15.76 6.28
N ALA A 23 -18.90 15.21 6.71
CA ALA A 23 -18.93 13.90 7.37
C ALA A 23 -18.30 12.79 6.52
N ARG A 24 -18.44 12.87 5.18
CA ARG A 24 -17.84 11.91 4.24
C ARG A 24 -16.31 12.02 4.22
N GLU A 25 -15.78 13.23 4.18
CA GLU A 25 -14.34 13.48 4.22
C GLU A 25 -13.75 13.05 5.57
N ALA A 26 -14.43 13.37 6.68
CA ALA A 26 -14.04 12.92 8.01
C ALA A 26 -14.04 11.40 8.13
N ALA A 27 -15.06 10.71 7.61
CA ALA A 27 -15.11 9.26 7.55
C ALA A 27 -13.97 8.67 6.70
N GLY A 28 -13.61 9.31 5.58
CA GLY A 28 -12.47 8.94 4.75
C GLY A 28 -11.14 9.03 5.52
N VAL A 29 -10.91 10.12 6.25
CA VAL A 29 -9.72 10.29 7.09
C VAL A 29 -9.67 9.22 8.19
N LEU A 30 -10.80 8.94 8.86
CA LEU A 30 -10.89 7.90 9.87
C LEU A 30 -10.60 6.50 9.29
N TYR A 31 -11.12 6.20 8.10
CA TYR A 31 -10.83 4.95 7.40
C TYR A 31 -9.34 4.80 7.10
N ILE A 32 -8.69 5.84 6.57
CA ILE A 32 -7.25 5.81 6.28
C ILE A 32 -6.42 5.65 7.56
N GLY A 33 -6.79 6.35 8.63
CA GLY A 33 -6.09 6.28 9.91
C GLY A 33 -6.24 4.92 10.61
N LEU A 34 -7.46 4.37 10.67
CA LEU A 34 -7.73 3.15 11.42
C LEU A 34 -7.45 1.89 10.58
N ALA A 35 -8.04 1.78 9.40
CA ALA A 35 -7.96 0.56 8.60
C ALA A 35 -6.65 0.52 7.79
N ALA A 36 -6.41 1.52 6.94
CA ALA A 36 -5.26 1.53 6.04
C ALA A 36 -3.92 1.76 6.75
N SER A 37 -3.94 2.28 7.98
CA SER A 37 -2.73 2.47 8.79
C SER A 37 -2.69 1.50 9.97
N VAL A 38 -3.44 1.74 11.06
CA VAL A 38 -3.28 0.97 12.31
C VAL A 38 -3.49 -0.53 12.09
N ALA A 39 -4.62 -0.94 11.51
CA ALA A 39 -4.92 -2.35 11.29
C ALA A 39 -3.95 -2.98 10.29
N ALA A 40 -3.65 -2.29 9.18
CA ALA A 40 -2.68 -2.74 8.19
C ALA A 40 -1.29 -2.97 8.80
N PHE A 41 -0.78 -2.05 9.63
CA PHE A 41 0.52 -2.21 10.30
C PHE A 41 0.53 -3.33 11.34
N ILE A 42 -0.57 -3.56 12.05
CA ILE A 42 -0.67 -4.72 12.96
C ILE A 42 -0.58 -6.03 12.17
N CYS A 43 -1.34 -6.14 11.07
CA CYS A 43 -1.29 -7.31 10.19
C CYS A 43 0.10 -7.50 9.58
N TRP A 44 0.71 -6.41 9.11
CA TRP A 44 2.05 -6.40 8.54
C TRP A 44 3.09 -6.88 9.56
N ASN A 45 3.11 -6.30 10.76
CA ASN A 45 4.07 -6.65 11.80
C ASN A 45 3.93 -8.12 12.23
N ARG A 46 2.70 -8.62 12.34
CA ARG A 46 2.45 -10.05 12.58
C ARG A 46 2.93 -10.91 11.43
N GLY A 47 2.68 -10.51 10.18
CA GLY A 47 3.18 -11.19 8.99
C GLY A 47 4.70 -11.28 8.98
N VAL A 48 5.39 -10.16 9.21
CA VAL A 48 6.85 -10.07 9.34
C VAL A 48 7.37 -11.00 10.45
N ALA A 49 6.69 -11.07 11.59
CA ALA A 49 7.07 -11.97 12.68
C ALA A 49 6.96 -13.46 12.29
N VAL A 50 6.02 -13.83 11.41
CA VAL A 50 5.80 -15.22 10.96
C VAL A 50 6.73 -15.60 9.81
N VAL A 51 6.90 -14.74 8.80
CA VAL A 51 7.64 -15.09 7.57
C VAL A 51 9.05 -14.49 7.49
N GLY A 52 9.41 -13.60 8.42
CA GLY A 52 10.66 -12.85 8.41
C GLY A 52 10.63 -11.61 7.50
N ALA A 53 11.47 -10.62 7.82
CA ALA A 53 11.49 -9.32 7.14
C ALA A 53 11.79 -9.42 5.64
N ASN A 54 12.69 -10.33 5.24
CA ASN A 54 13.07 -10.50 3.83
C ASN A 54 11.88 -10.97 2.98
N ALA A 55 11.22 -12.07 3.39
CA ALA A 55 10.08 -12.61 2.66
C ALA A 55 8.88 -11.66 2.71
N ALA A 56 8.61 -11.04 3.87
CA ALA A 56 7.54 -10.05 4.00
C ALA A 56 7.74 -8.88 3.04
N GLY A 57 8.95 -8.32 2.96
CA GLY A 57 9.29 -7.19 2.08
C GLY A 57 8.91 -7.42 0.61
N PHE A 58 9.07 -8.63 0.09
CA PHE A 58 8.65 -8.95 -1.27
C PHE A 58 7.15 -8.84 -1.49
N THR A 59 6.33 -9.12 -0.48
CA THR A 59 4.86 -8.99 -0.58
C THR A 59 4.38 -7.54 -0.78
N LEU A 60 5.20 -6.52 -0.45
CA LEU A 60 4.86 -5.12 -0.75
C LEU A 60 4.75 -4.86 -2.26
N HIS A 61 5.41 -5.65 -3.10
CA HIS A 61 5.29 -5.54 -4.55
C HIS A 61 3.89 -5.95 -5.05
N LEU A 62 3.08 -6.61 -4.22
CA LEU A 62 1.68 -6.92 -4.52
C LEU A 62 0.76 -5.70 -4.35
N LEU A 63 1.19 -4.63 -3.67
CA LEU A 63 0.39 -3.40 -3.49
C LEU A 63 -0.17 -2.84 -4.81
N PRO A 64 0.64 -2.63 -5.88
CA PRO A 64 0.10 -2.18 -7.17
C PRO A 64 -0.91 -3.15 -7.79
N ALA A 65 -0.73 -4.47 -7.59
CA ALA A 65 -1.68 -5.46 -8.08
C ALA A 65 -3.04 -5.33 -7.37
N PHE A 66 -3.03 -5.26 -6.04
CA PHE A 66 -4.25 -5.05 -5.26
C PHE A 66 -4.89 -3.69 -5.53
N GLY A 67 -4.11 -2.62 -5.69
CA GLY A 67 -4.63 -1.30 -6.03
C GLY A 67 -5.40 -1.31 -7.35
N THR A 68 -4.83 -1.93 -8.38
CA THR A 68 -5.46 -2.10 -9.69
C THR A 68 -6.74 -2.95 -9.58
N LEU A 69 -6.69 -4.08 -8.87
CA LEU A 69 -7.87 -4.94 -8.65
C LEU A 69 -8.99 -4.20 -7.93
N LEU A 70 -8.68 -3.44 -6.89
CA LEU A 70 -9.66 -2.66 -6.16
C LEU A 70 -10.23 -1.52 -7.01
N ALA A 71 -9.43 -0.89 -7.88
CA ALA A 71 -9.93 0.11 -8.81
C ALA A 71 -10.94 -0.49 -9.81
N MET A 72 -10.66 -1.68 -10.35
CA MET A 72 -11.60 -2.40 -11.21
C MET A 72 -12.90 -2.73 -10.47
N LEU A 73 -12.81 -3.25 -9.24
CA LEU A 73 -13.96 -3.72 -8.47
C LEU A 73 -14.82 -2.59 -7.88
N LEU A 74 -14.18 -1.53 -7.40
CA LEU A 74 -14.85 -0.46 -6.65
C LEU A 74 -15.13 0.78 -7.50
N LEU A 75 -14.27 1.09 -8.47
CA LEU A 75 -14.41 2.25 -9.36
C LEU A 75 -14.92 1.86 -10.75
N GLY A 76 -14.98 0.57 -11.08
CA GLY A 76 -15.47 0.08 -12.37
C GLY A 76 -14.48 0.28 -13.51
N GLU A 77 -13.18 0.39 -13.21
CA GLU A 77 -12.15 0.50 -14.25
C GLU A 77 -12.08 -0.76 -15.12
N ALA A 78 -11.91 -0.57 -16.42
CA ALA A 78 -11.86 -1.67 -17.38
C ALA A 78 -10.54 -2.45 -17.29
N PHE A 79 -10.64 -3.77 -17.49
CA PHE A 79 -9.45 -4.60 -17.62
C PHE A 79 -8.81 -4.43 -19.00
N HIS A 80 -7.48 -4.32 -19.01
CA HIS A 80 -6.67 -4.13 -20.20
C HIS A 80 -5.46 -5.05 -20.15
N ALA A 81 -4.86 -5.32 -21.31
CA ALA A 81 -3.73 -6.25 -21.42
C ALA A 81 -2.51 -5.84 -20.58
N TYR A 82 -2.30 -4.54 -20.36
CA TYR A 82 -1.21 -4.06 -19.50
C TYR A 82 -1.43 -4.41 -18.02
N HIS A 83 -2.68 -4.56 -17.57
CA HIS A 83 -2.97 -5.06 -16.22
C HIS A 83 -2.54 -6.53 -16.08
N ALA A 84 -2.86 -7.37 -17.06
CA ALA A 84 -2.40 -8.76 -17.11
C ALA A 84 -0.86 -8.84 -17.06
N ALA A 85 -0.18 -8.06 -17.89
CA ALA A 85 1.27 -8.01 -17.95
C ALA A 85 1.86 -7.58 -16.59
N GLY A 86 1.33 -6.51 -16.00
CA GLY A 86 1.75 -6.03 -14.68
C GLY A 86 1.56 -7.09 -13.58
N PHE A 87 0.39 -7.73 -13.52
CA PHE A 87 0.14 -8.81 -12.56
C PHE A 87 1.10 -9.98 -12.75
N ALA A 88 1.35 -10.41 -13.99
CA ALA A 88 2.28 -11.48 -14.28
C ALA A 88 3.71 -11.14 -13.84
N THR A 89 4.18 -9.92 -14.14
CA THR A 89 5.53 -9.46 -13.74
C THR A 89 5.67 -9.40 -12.23
N ILE A 90 4.68 -8.86 -11.52
CA ILE A 90 4.68 -8.79 -10.05
C ILE A 90 4.71 -10.19 -9.44
N LEU A 91 3.82 -11.08 -9.88
CA LEU A 91 3.75 -12.45 -9.35
C LEU A 91 5.04 -13.22 -9.63
N ALA A 92 5.60 -13.08 -10.83
CA ALA A 92 6.89 -13.70 -11.17
C ALA A 92 8.01 -13.19 -10.26
N GLY A 93 8.11 -11.88 -10.04
CA GLY A 93 9.11 -11.29 -9.16
C GLY A 93 8.99 -11.78 -7.71
N VAL A 94 7.77 -11.78 -7.16
CA VAL A 94 7.51 -12.27 -5.80
C VAL A 94 7.85 -13.76 -5.68
N VAL A 95 7.43 -14.59 -6.63
CA VAL A 95 7.70 -16.03 -6.61
C VAL A 95 9.20 -16.30 -6.71
N LEU A 96 9.92 -15.63 -7.61
CA LEU A 96 11.37 -15.79 -7.74
C LEU A 96 12.11 -15.39 -6.45
N ALA A 97 11.68 -14.30 -5.82
CA ALA A 97 12.32 -13.78 -4.63
C ALA A 97 11.99 -14.55 -3.34
N THR A 98 10.84 -15.22 -3.29
CA THR A 98 10.38 -15.99 -2.12
C THR A 98 10.66 -17.49 -2.24
N ARG A 99 10.98 -17.99 -3.43
CA ARG A 99 11.54 -19.34 -3.61
C ARG A 99 12.87 -19.41 -2.87
N ARG A 100 12.93 -20.27 -1.84
CA ARG A 100 14.11 -20.58 -1.03
C ARG A 100 15.41 -20.43 -1.84
N ALA A 101 16.29 -19.51 -1.44
CA ALA A 101 17.71 -19.81 -1.51
C ALA A 101 17.87 -21.15 -0.77
N GLY A 102 18.38 -22.17 -1.47
CA GLY A 102 18.62 -23.49 -0.87
C GLY A 102 19.47 -23.38 0.40
N PRO A 103 19.52 -24.44 1.24
CA PRO A 103 20.25 -24.43 2.49
C PRO A 103 21.74 -24.17 2.26
N ALA A 104 22.15 -22.92 2.37
CA ALA A 104 23.54 -22.49 2.44
C ALA A 104 23.70 -21.59 3.68
N GLN A 105 23.37 -22.14 4.84
CA GLN A 105 23.77 -21.62 6.16
C GLN A 105 23.75 -22.76 7.20
N GLY A 106 24.31 -23.91 6.82
CA GLY A 106 25.15 -24.67 7.75
C GLY A 106 26.57 -24.10 7.63
N LEU A 107 27.22 -23.85 8.76
CA LEU A 107 28.55 -23.24 8.93
C LEU A 107 28.60 -21.70 8.87
N ARG A 108 28.24 -21.06 9.99
CA ARG A 108 29.15 -20.23 10.80
C ARG A 108 28.54 -19.93 12.16
#